data_AF-X6CB07-F1
#
_entry.id   AF-X6CB07-F1
#
_cell.length_a   1.000
_cell.length_b   1.000
_cell.length_c   1.000
_cell.angle_alpha   90.00
_cell.angle_beta   90.00
_cell.angle_gamma   90.00
#
_symmetry.space_group_name_H-M   'P 1'
#
loop_
_entity.id
_entity.type
_entity.pdbx_description
1 polymer ?
#
loop_
_entity_poly.entity_id
_entity_poly.type
_entity_poly.pdbx_seq_one_letter_code
_entity_poly.pdbx_strand_id
1 'polypeptide(L)' 'MDLTGVPEPQLHAKFLAWDSDHVVVSSLNWGSQSGLEDNPLDEIGLYLEGTQVGDVVARDLRA' A
#
# COMPACT_ATOMS: atom_id res chain seq x y z
N MET A 1 17.24 -19.00 -17.96
CA MET A 1 16.63 -17.96 -17.11
C MET A 1 16.72 -18.48 -15.70
N ASP A 2 17.32 -17.70 -14.81
CA ASP A 2 17.38 -18.02 -13.39
C ASP A 2 16.15 -17.36 -12.72
N LEU A 3 15.37 -18.14 -11.99
CA LEU A 3 14.18 -17.66 -11.29
C LEU A 3 14.54 -17.51 -9.82
N THR A 4 14.72 -16.28 -9.36
CA THR A 4 14.90 -15.98 -7.94
C THR A 4 13.54 -15.88 -7.26
N GLY A 5 13.36 -16.63 -6.17
CA GLY A 5 12.14 -16.58 -5.36
C GLY A 5 12.01 -15.25 -4.61
N VAL A 6 10.76 -14.80 -4.39
CA VAL A 6 10.49 -13.65 -3.52
C VAL A 6 10.61 -14.11 -2.06
N PRO A 7 11.41 -13.43 -1.21
CA PRO A 7 11.54 -13.76 0.20
C PRO A 7 10.20 -13.75 0.93
N GLU A 8 10.01 -14.69 1.86
CA GLU A 8 8.83 -14.75 2.72
C GLU A 8 9.06 -13.95 4.02
N PRO A 9 8.02 -13.29 4.56
CA PRO A 9 6.64 -13.22 4.07
C PRO A 9 6.46 -12.23 2.91
N GLN A 10 5.61 -12.59 1.94
CA GLN A 10 5.27 -11.68 0.85
C GLN A 10 4.28 -10.62 1.33
N LEU A 11 4.68 -9.35 1.27
CA LEU A 11 3.78 -8.23 1.52
C LEU A 11 2.89 -8.00 0.28
N HIS A 12 1.59 -8.29 0.40
CA HIS A 12 0.62 -8.07 -0.67
C HIS A 12 -0.29 -6.84 -0.40
N ALA A 13 0.23 -5.86 0.32
CA ALA A 13 -0.44 -4.58 0.59
C ALA A 13 -0.08 -3.54 -0.48
N LYS A 14 -1.01 -2.63 -0.78
CA LYS A 14 -0.74 -1.42 -1.58
C LYS A 14 -1.00 -0.23 -0.70
N PHE A 15 0.01 0.61 -0.54
CA PHE A 15 -0.08 1.77 0.31
C PHE A 15 0.81 2.90 -0.18
N LEU A 16 0.47 4.12 0.21
CA LEU A 16 1.28 5.32 0.06
C LEU A 16 1.44 5.92 1.44
N ALA A 17 2.68 5.99 1.92
CA ALA A 17 3.05 6.79 3.08
C ALA A 17 3.71 8.07 2.59
N TRP A 18 3.35 9.21 3.18
CA TRP A 18 4.07 10.46 3.00
C TRP A 18 4.25 11.14 4.34
N ASP A 19 5.35 11.89 4.45
CA ASP A 19 5.87 12.42 5.71
C ASP A 19 5.83 11.40 6.87
N SER A 20 5.70 11.86 8.11
CA SER A 20 5.67 11.01 9.29
C SER A 20 4.25 10.57 9.66
N ASP A 21 3.21 11.29 9.25
CA ASP A 21 1.91 11.26 9.92
C ASP A 21 0.77 10.76 9.02
N HIS A 22 1.05 10.40 7.76
CA HIS A 22 0.02 10.01 6.81
C HIS A 22 0.29 8.70 6.08
N VAL A 23 -0.75 7.86 5.98
CA VAL A 23 -0.76 6.64 5.19
C VAL A 23 -2.12 6.45 4.51
N VAL A 24 -2.10 6.05 3.24
CA VAL A 24 -3.25 5.46 2.55
C VAL A 24 -2.97 3.99 2.31
N VAL A 25 -3.92 3.11 2.64
CA VAL A 25 -3.91 1.69 2.27
C VAL A 25 -5.09 1.44 1.34
N SER A 26 -4.89 0.71 0.24
CA SER A 26 -5.95 0.45 -0.73
C SER A 26 -5.88 -0.96 -1.33
N SER A 27 -7.02 -1.46 -1.81
CA SER A 27 -7.10 -2.61 -2.70
C SER A 27 -6.59 -2.30 -4.11
N LEU A 28 -6.58 -1.01 -4.50
CA LEU A 28 -6.26 -0.58 -5.85
C LEU A 28 -4.77 -0.78 -6.17
N ASN A 29 -4.50 -1.45 -7.28
CA ASN A 29 -3.15 -1.57 -7.81
C ASN A 29 -2.80 -0.35 -8.69
N TRP A 30 -2.05 0.59 -8.12
CA TRP A 30 -1.57 1.76 -8.85
C TRP A 30 -0.59 1.36 -9.96
N GLY A 31 -0.99 1.64 -11.20
CA GLY A 31 -0.17 1.41 -12.40
C GLY A 31 -0.72 0.34 -13.35
N SER A 32 -1.57 -0.56 -12.88
CA SER A 32 -2.22 -1.56 -13.73
C SER A 32 -3.75 -1.49 -13.74
N GLN A 33 -4.34 -0.72 -12.83
CA GLN A 33 -5.79 -0.63 -12.67
C GLN A 33 -6.22 0.82 -12.37
N SER A 34 -7.49 1.11 -12.65
CA SER A 34 -8.17 2.36 -12.32
C SER A 34 -9.51 2.01 -11.69
N GLY A 35 -9.97 2.81 -10.74
CA GLY A 35 -11.32 2.63 -10.19
C GLY A 35 -12.39 2.99 -11.22
N LEU A 36 -13.50 2.26 -11.21
CA LEU A 36 -14.67 2.56 -12.03
C LEU A 36 -15.51 3.70 -11.42
N GLU A 37 -15.77 4.75 -12.20
CA GLU A 37 -16.56 5.91 -11.74
C GLU A 37 -18.01 5.56 -11.36
N ASP A 38 -18.59 4.57 -12.04
CA ASP A 38 -19.96 4.10 -11.85
C ASP A 38 -20.09 2.96 -10.81
N ASN A 39 -18.96 2.47 -10.30
CA ASN A 39 -18.91 1.46 -9.24
C ASN A 39 -18.03 1.93 -8.06
N PRO A 40 -18.60 2.67 -7.09
CA PRO A 40 -17.85 3.20 -5.97
C PRO A 40 -17.28 2.14 -5.00
N LEU A 41 -17.67 0.87 -5.17
CA LEU A 41 -17.15 -0.26 -4.39
C LEU A 41 -16.16 -1.12 -5.19
N ASP A 42 -15.79 -0.71 -6.39
CA ASP A 42 -14.78 -1.39 -7.22
C ASP A 42 -13.43 -1.47 -6.49
N GLU A 43 -13.12 -0.44 -5.70
CA GLU A 43 -11.93 -0.36 -4.87
C GLU A 43 -12.25 0.26 -3.51
N ILE A 44 -11.57 -0.19 -2.47
CA ILE A 44 -11.70 0.34 -1.11
C ILE A 44 -10.33 0.85 -0.65
N GLY A 45 -10.32 2.00 0.01
CA GLY A 45 -9.14 2.57 0.62
C GLY A 45 -9.42 3.14 2.00
N LEU A 46 -8.41 3.13 2.86
CA LEU A 46 -8.41 3.77 4.16
C LEU A 46 -7.30 4.81 4.19
N TYR A 47 -7.68 6.05 4.52
CA TYR A 47 -6.74 7.10 4.89
C TYR A 47 -6.60 7.11 6.42
N LEU A 48 -5.34 7.06 6.87
CA LEU A 48 -4.95 7.10 8.27
C LEU A 48 -4.09 8.35 8.50
N GLU A 49 -4.45 9.11 9.52
CA GLU A 49 -3.69 10.26 10.01
C GLU A 49 -3.40 10.06 11.49
N GLY A 50 -2.15 10.25 11.88
CA GLY A 50 -1.75 10.16 13.27
C GLY A 50 -0.24 10.22 13.42
N THR A 51 0.20 10.65 14.60
CA THR A 51 1.63 10.83 14.90
C THR A 51 2.45 9.59 14.55
N GLN A 52 3.42 9.75 13.64
CA GLN A 52 4.40 8.76 13.21
C GLN A 52 3.84 7.51 12.49
N VAL A 53 2.59 7.52 12.03
CA VAL A 53 2.01 6.36 11.33
C VAL A 53 2.74 6.03 10.01
N GLY A 54 3.22 7.04 9.29
CA GLY A 54 4.03 6.87 8.07
C GLY A 54 5.38 6.22 8.36
N ASP A 55 6.02 6.64 9.46
CA ASP A 55 7.32 6.10 9.89
C ASP A 55 7.23 4.63 10.30
N VAL A 56 6.13 4.22 10.96
CA VAL A 56 5.89 2.82 11.33
C VAL A 56 5.85 1.92 10.10
N VAL A 57 5.12 2.32 9.06
CA VAL A 57 5.01 1.55 7.82
C VAL A 57 6.36 1.50 7.08
N ALA A 58 7.09 2.62 7.04
CA ALA A 58 8.40 2.69 6.38
C ALA A 58 9.46 1.80 7.05
N ARG A 59 9.38 1.63 8.38
CA ARG A 59 10.30 0.76 9.13
C ARG A 59 10.18 -0.70 8.70
N ASP A 60 8.95 -1.17 8.52
CA ASP A 60 8.68 -2.59 8.23
C ASP A 60 9.06 -2.99 6.79
N LEU A 61 9.26 -2.01 5.88
CA LEU A 61 9.76 -2.24 4.52
C LEU A 61 11.28 -2.35 4.40
N ARG A 62 12.04 -1.96 5.43
CA ARG A 62 13.51 -1.92 5.38
C ARG A 62 14.18 -3.15 6.01
N ALA A 63 13.39 -4.12 6.46
CA ALA A 63 13.85 -5.41 7.00
C ALA A 63 14.05 -6.44 5.90
#